data_AF-A0A067FA85-F1
#
_entry.id   AF-A0A067FA85-F1
#
_cell.length_a   1.000
_cell.length_b   1.000
_cell.length_c   1.000
_cell.angle_alpha   90.00
_cell.angle_beta   90.00
_cell.angle_gamma   90.00
#
_symmetry.space_group_name_H-M   'P 1'
#
loop_
_entity.id
_entity.type
_entity.pdbx_description
1 polymer ?
#
loop_
_entity_poly.entity_id
_entity_poly.type
_entity_poly.pdbx_seq_one_letter_code
_entity_poly.pdbx_strand_id
1 'polypeptide(L)'
;MQLPRLFFFSGNKFNRALMEEQFILRVPPSVAERIDRLLSENESSEEDKSLDLSFCEDGRSGTFVIGNDHFPVSLMDLPCVVESFKTYDDCALVKTADIGQMIMVREPGDSTPDAVEYRHGLTPPMRDARKRRFRREPDLNPELVQRVEKDLLNIMTGATVENADILKFKSNFSIVV
;
A
#
# COMPACT_ATOMS: atom_id res chain seq x y z
N MET A 1 13.33 14.09 17.91
CA MET A 1 13.05 13.38 16.63
C MET A 1 11.54 13.32 16.49
N GLN A 2 10.97 14.25 15.71
CA GLN A 2 9.53 14.38 15.50
C GLN A 2 9.05 13.25 14.57
N LEU A 3 8.10 12.44 14.99
CA LEU A 3 7.41 11.48 14.12
C LEU A 3 6.45 12.24 13.19
N PRO A 4 6.26 11.82 11.92
CA PRO A 4 5.30 12.47 11.03
C PRO A 4 3.87 12.23 11.54
N ARG A 5 3.09 13.31 11.72
CA ARG A 5 1.65 13.26 12.05
C ARG A 5 0.86 12.99 10.78
N LEU A 6 -0.22 12.21 10.92
CA LEU A 6 -1.02 11.66 9.83
C LEU A 6 -2.30 12.46 9.64
N PHE A 7 -2.59 12.91 8.42
CA PHE A 7 -3.83 13.63 8.07
C PHE A 7 -4.84 12.71 7.36
N PHE A 8 -6.14 12.93 7.64
CA PHE A 8 -7.28 12.16 7.11
C PHE A 8 -8.08 13.00 6.10
N PHE A 9 -8.57 12.37 5.04
CA PHE A 9 -9.57 12.93 4.11
C PHE A 9 -10.62 11.86 3.80
N SER A 10 -11.91 12.19 3.88
CA SER A 10 -13.03 11.28 3.63
C SER A 10 -13.88 11.76 2.45
N GLY A 11 -13.93 10.99 1.36
CA GLY A 11 -14.81 11.19 0.21
C GLY A 11 -16.08 10.33 0.31
N ASN A 12 -17.24 10.88 -0.02
CA ASN A 12 -18.55 10.24 0.22
C ASN A 12 -19.22 9.82 -1.11
N LYS A 13 -19.62 8.55 -1.29
CA LYS A 13 -20.58 8.09 -2.33
C LYS A 13 -21.23 6.71 -2.03
N PHE A 14 -22.53 6.77 -1.70
CA PHE A 14 -23.64 5.80 -1.80
C PHE A 14 -23.41 4.26 -1.89
N ASN A 15 -23.96 3.54 -0.89
CA ASN A 15 -24.52 2.17 -0.89
C ASN A 15 -23.66 0.97 -1.37
N ARG A 16 -22.37 1.00 -1.05
CA ARG A 16 -21.63 -0.18 -0.55
C ARG A 16 -21.53 0.05 0.96
N ALA A 17 -21.30 -0.96 1.82
CA ALA A 17 -20.80 -0.64 3.17
C ALA A 17 -19.63 0.33 2.95
N LEU A 18 -19.77 1.60 3.36
CA LEU A 18 -18.86 2.68 3.02
C LEU A 18 -17.53 2.32 3.66
N MET A 19 -16.69 1.58 2.94
CA MET A 19 -15.33 1.34 3.34
C MET A 19 -14.64 2.69 3.24
N GLU A 20 -14.25 3.19 4.40
CA GLU A 20 -13.49 4.41 4.52
C GLU A 20 -12.13 4.18 3.88
N GLU A 21 -11.79 4.97 2.86
CA GLU A 21 -10.47 4.95 2.25
C GLU A 21 -9.59 5.98 2.96
N GLN A 22 -8.45 5.52 3.47
CA GLN A 22 -7.51 6.33 4.23
C GLN A 22 -6.14 6.33 3.55
N PHE A 23 -5.47 7.49 3.58
CA PHE A 23 -4.18 7.70 2.95
C PHE A 23 -3.22 8.39 3.92
N ILE A 24 -1.91 8.19 3.73
CA ILE A 24 -0.91 8.99 4.42
C ILE A 24 -0.66 10.28 3.65
N LEU A 25 -0.97 11.45 4.22
CA LEU A 25 -0.53 12.72 3.64
C LEU A 25 0.86 13.09 4.19
N ARG A 26 1.85 13.20 3.30
CA ARG A 26 3.19 13.70 3.63
C ARG A 26 3.39 15.05 2.98
N VAL A 27 3.79 16.04 3.79
CA VAL A 27 4.00 17.42 3.36
C VAL A 27 5.40 17.93 3.75
N PRO A 28 5.92 18.97 3.07
CA PRO A 28 7.10 19.69 3.51
C PRO A 28 6.90 20.32 4.91
N PRO A 29 7.96 20.53 5.70
CA PRO A 29 7.85 21.11 7.04
C PRO A 29 7.12 22.46 7.08
N SER A 30 7.36 23.31 6.09
CA SER A 30 6.70 24.62 5.94
C SER A 30 5.17 24.51 5.79
N VAL A 31 4.69 23.49 5.06
CA VAL A 31 3.28 23.19 4.88
C VAL A 31 2.70 22.53 6.14
N ALA A 32 3.46 21.63 6.79
CA ALA A 32 3.04 20.96 8.02
C ALA A 32 2.68 21.96 9.12
N GLU A 33 3.51 22.98 9.34
CA GLU A 33 3.26 24.02 10.33
C GLU A 33 1.96 24.78 10.05
N ARG A 34 1.66 25.05 8.77
CA ARG A 34 0.41 25.73 8.38
C ARG A 34 -0.80 24.84 8.62
N ILE A 35 -0.74 23.55 8.27
CA ILE A 35 -1.83 22.60 8.53
C ILE A 35 -2.06 22.43 10.04
N ASP A 36 -1.00 22.34 10.84
CA ASP A 36 -1.12 22.21 12.30
C ASP A 36 -1.83 23.44 12.92
N ARG A 37 -1.55 24.65 12.43
CA ARG A 37 -2.29 25.85 12.85
C ARG A 37 -3.76 25.79 12.45
N LEU A 38 -4.06 25.32 11.23
CA LEU A 38 -5.44 25.22 10.74
C LEU A 38 -6.29 24.21 11.48
N LEU A 39 -5.69 23.11 11.92
CA LEU A 39 -6.39 22.08 12.70
C LEU A 39 -6.48 22.43 14.19
N SER A 40 -5.66 23.36 14.67
CA SER A 40 -5.82 23.88 16.03
C SER A 40 -7.05 24.78 16.10
N GLU A 41 -7.86 24.65 17.16
CA GLU A 41 -9.16 25.34 17.34
C GLU A 41 -9.09 26.88 17.42
N ASN A 42 -7.94 27.50 17.14
CA ASN A 42 -7.75 28.94 17.18
C ASN A 42 -8.00 29.55 15.80
N GLU A 43 -8.88 30.56 15.75
CA GLU A 43 -9.31 31.28 14.54
C GLU A 43 -8.13 31.69 13.65
N SER A 44 -7.86 30.89 12.61
CA SER A 44 -6.97 31.26 11.53
C SER A 44 -7.62 32.38 10.70
N SER A 45 -6.79 33.29 10.18
CA SER A 45 -7.21 34.25 9.14
C SER A 45 -7.92 33.53 7.99
N GLU A 46 -8.96 34.12 7.41
CA GLU A 46 -9.77 33.50 6.35
C GLU A 46 -8.96 33.01 5.15
N GLU A 47 -7.81 33.65 4.88
CA GLU A 47 -6.91 33.34 3.75
C GLU A 47 -6.19 32.00 3.87
N ASP A 48 -6.00 31.43 5.07
CA ASP A 48 -5.35 30.11 5.24
C ASP A 48 -6.38 28.96 5.28
N LYS A 49 -7.69 29.22 5.30
CA LYS A 49 -8.73 28.19 5.54
C LYS A 49 -9.03 27.28 4.33
N SER A 50 -8.59 27.64 3.12
CA SER A 50 -8.78 26.79 1.95
C SER A 50 -7.68 25.73 1.89
N LEU A 51 -8.07 24.48 2.11
CA LEU A 51 -7.22 23.33 1.87
C LEU A 51 -7.91 22.43 0.85
N ASP A 52 -7.27 22.23 -0.30
CA ASP A 52 -7.81 21.46 -1.39
C ASP A 52 -6.77 20.50 -1.96
N LEU A 53 -7.23 19.36 -2.45
CA LEU A 53 -6.42 18.34 -3.08
C LEU A 53 -7.12 17.83 -4.32
N SER A 54 -6.49 18.06 -5.46
CA SER A 54 -6.99 17.62 -6.76
C SER A 54 -5.99 16.69 -7.42
N PHE A 55 -6.48 15.60 -8.02
CA PHE A 55 -5.67 14.69 -8.84
C PHE A 55 -5.95 14.92 -10.32
N CYS A 56 -4.92 14.75 -11.13
CA CYS A 56 -5.02 14.72 -12.59
C CYS A 56 -5.66 13.40 -13.07
N GLU A 57 -5.95 13.32 -14.37
CA GLU A 57 -6.59 12.13 -14.97
C GLU A 57 -5.76 10.84 -14.84
N ASP A 58 -4.43 10.97 -14.65
CA ASP A 58 -3.54 9.83 -14.40
C ASP A 58 -3.76 9.16 -13.04
N GLY A 59 -4.53 9.80 -12.14
CA GLY A 59 -4.79 9.33 -10.77
C GLY A 59 -3.54 9.25 -9.89
N ARG A 60 -2.40 9.80 -10.32
CA ARG A 60 -1.09 9.66 -9.66
C ARG A 60 -0.42 11.01 -9.43
N SER A 61 -0.63 11.98 -10.28
CA SER A 61 -0.18 13.35 -10.10
C SER A 61 -1.35 14.25 -9.68
N GLY A 62 -1.03 15.37 -9.03
CA GLY A 62 -2.05 16.28 -8.54
C GLY A 62 -1.48 17.59 -8.03
N THR A 63 -2.37 18.43 -7.52
CA THR A 63 -2.04 19.70 -6.88
C THR A 63 -2.67 19.76 -5.51
N PHE A 64 -1.87 20.10 -4.51
CA PHE A 64 -2.30 20.41 -3.16
C PHE A 64 -2.28 21.93 -2.99
N VAL A 65 -3.37 22.49 -2.51
CA VAL A 65 -3.54 23.94 -2.34
C VAL A 65 -3.77 24.23 -0.86
N ILE A 66 -3.03 25.21 -0.34
CA ILE A 66 -3.22 25.74 1.01
C ILE A 66 -3.14 27.27 0.98
N GLY A 67 -4.27 27.93 1.26
CA GLY A 67 -4.44 29.35 0.99
C GLY A 67 -4.26 29.65 -0.51
N ASN A 68 -3.25 30.45 -0.85
CA ASN A 68 -2.92 30.84 -2.23
C ASN A 68 -1.74 30.04 -2.83
N ASP A 69 -1.13 29.15 -2.06
CA ASP A 69 0.05 28.41 -2.50
C ASP A 69 -0.33 27.06 -3.09
N HIS A 70 0.34 26.72 -4.19
CA HIS A 70 0.13 25.48 -4.94
C HIS A 70 1.37 24.60 -4.87
N PHE A 71 1.16 23.34 -4.48
CA PHE A 71 2.22 22.36 -4.33
C PHE A 71 1.96 21.14 -5.22
N PRO A 72 2.98 20.66 -5.95
CA PRO A 72 2.84 19.46 -6.75
C PRO A 72 2.73 18.22 -5.86
N VAL A 73 1.87 17.28 -6.26
CA VAL A 73 1.54 16.05 -5.53
C VAL A 73 1.90 14.82 -6.34
N SER A 74 2.29 13.76 -5.65
CA SER A 74 2.45 12.42 -6.23
C SER A 74 1.89 11.35 -5.29
N LEU A 75 1.00 10.49 -5.80
CA LEU A 75 0.46 9.33 -5.10
C LEU A 75 1.42 8.13 -5.21
N MET A 76 2.00 7.74 -4.09
CA MET A 76 3.05 6.72 -4.00
C MET A 76 2.56 5.48 -3.27
N ASP A 77 2.98 4.30 -3.71
CA ASP A 77 2.62 3.02 -3.09
C ASP A 77 3.60 2.69 -1.96
N LEU A 78 3.10 2.54 -0.73
CA LEU A 78 3.92 2.20 0.42
C LEU A 78 4.42 0.75 0.32
N PRO A 79 5.63 0.45 0.82
CA PRO A 79 6.13 -0.92 0.85
C PRO A 79 5.42 -1.77 1.90
N CYS A 80 4.87 -1.16 2.95
CA CYS A 80 4.21 -1.85 4.04
C CYS A 80 2.74 -1.47 4.07
N VAL A 81 1.86 -2.44 4.33
CA VAL A 81 0.48 -2.18 4.72
C VAL A 81 0.48 -1.59 6.13
N VAL A 82 -0.23 -0.47 6.29
CA VAL A 82 -0.38 0.23 7.57
C VAL A 82 -1.84 0.13 7.97
N GLU A 83 -2.11 -0.46 9.12
CA GLU A 83 -3.47 -0.57 9.64
C GLU A 83 -3.77 0.62 10.55
N SER A 84 -4.94 1.25 10.36
CA SER A 84 -5.48 2.22 11.31
C SER A 84 -6.45 1.56 12.27
N PHE A 85 -6.40 1.99 13.52
CA PHE A 85 -7.27 1.51 14.58
C PHE A 85 -7.86 2.68 15.33
N LYS A 86 -9.13 2.53 15.75
CA LYS A 86 -9.77 3.42 16.72
C LYS A 86 -9.95 2.69 18.04
N THR A 87 -9.97 3.45 19.12
CA THR A 87 -10.18 2.94 20.46
C THR A 87 -10.88 4.00 21.31
N TYR A 88 -11.57 3.55 22.37
CA TYR A 88 -12.18 4.42 23.37
C TYR A 88 -11.45 4.32 24.73
N ASP A 89 -10.79 3.19 24.99
CA ASP A 89 -10.19 2.83 26.28
C ASP A 89 -8.69 2.50 26.19
N ASP A 90 -8.08 2.72 25.02
CA ASP A 90 -6.69 2.37 24.67
C ASP A 90 -6.33 0.89 24.83
N CYS A 91 -7.32 0.02 25.06
CA CYS A 91 -7.15 -1.42 25.22
C CYS A 91 -7.78 -2.18 24.06
N ALA A 92 -9.05 -1.88 23.78
CA ALA A 92 -9.78 -2.48 22.68
C ALA A 92 -9.52 -1.66 21.41
N LEU A 93 -8.66 -2.19 20.54
CA LEU A 93 -8.40 -1.62 19.22
C LEU A 93 -9.36 -2.21 18.19
N VAL A 94 -10.09 -1.34 17.50
CA VAL A 94 -10.98 -1.72 16.39
C VAL A 94 -10.35 -1.23 15.09
N LYS A 95 -10.01 -2.16 14.20
CA LYS A 95 -9.45 -1.84 12.88
C LYS A 95 -10.46 -1.01 12.08
N THR A 96 -9.98 0.08 11.47
CA THR A 96 -10.79 1.00 10.66
C THR A 96 -10.43 0.96 9.18
N ALA A 97 -9.14 0.89 8.83
CA ALA A 97 -8.72 0.82 7.43
C ALA A 97 -7.35 0.14 7.26
N ASP A 98 -7.11 -0.28 6.02
CA ASP A 98 -5.79 -0.66 5.51
C ASP A 98 -5.26 0.46 4.61
N ILE A 99 -4.07 0.96 4.91
CA ILE A 99 -3.43 2.06 4.20
C ILE A 99 -2.21 1.52 3.47
N GLY A 100 -2.28 1.51 2.14
CA GLY A 100 -1.20 1.07 1.26
C GLY A 100 -0.54 2.20 0.45
N GLN A 101 -1.03 3.44 0.56
CA GLN A 101 -0.61 4.55 -0.29
C GLN A 101 -0.36 5.83 0.50
N MET A 102 0.49 6.68 -0.05
CA MET A 102 0.88 7.97 0.49
C MET A 102 0.74 9.06 -0.57
N ILE A 103 0.10 10.16 -0.19
CA ILE A 103 0.01 11.39 -0.97
C ILE A 103 1.22 12.23 -0.57
N MET A 104 2.19 12.36 -1.46
CA MET A 104 3.41 13.12 -1.23
C MET A 104 3.32 14.50 -1.87
N VAL A 105 3.16 15.52 -1.03
CA VAL A 105 3.28 16.93 -1.41
C VAL A 105 4.76 17.28 -1.45
N ARG A 106 5.18 17.96 -2.52
CA ARG A 106 6.59 18.31 -2.80
C ARG A 106 6.76 19.82 -2.84
N GLU A 107 7.99 20.31 -2.65
CA GLU A 107 8.26 21.74 -2.83
C GLU A 107 8.29 22.11 -4.33
N PRO A 108 7.94 23.36 -4.69
CA PRO A 108 8.06 23.83 -6.05
C PRO A 108 9.52 23.74 -6.53
N GLY A 109 9.79 22.92 -7.54
CA GLY A 109 11.12 22.67 -8.07
C GLY A 109 11.70 21.29 -7.76
N ASP A 110 11.10 20.54 -6.83
CA ASP A 110 11.46 19.14 -6.63
C ASP A 110 11.13 18.29 -7.87
N SER A 111 12.02 17.36 -8.20
CA SER A 111 11.77 16.39 -9.27
C SER A 111 10.57 15.50 -8.95
N THR A 112 9.80 15.15 -9.96
CA THR A 112 8.79 14.09 -9.85
C THR A 112 9.49 12.78 -9.50
N PRO A 113 8.95 11.97 -8.56
CA PRO A 113 9.50 10.65 -8.29
C PRO A 113 9.51 9.78 -9.56
N ASP A 114 10.64 9.15 -9.84
CA ASP A 114 10.80 8.30 -11.05
C ASP A 114 9.99 6.99 -10.99
N ALA A 115 9.58 6.59 -9.78
CA ALA A 115 8.89 5.33 -9.53
C ALA A 115 7.64 5.55 -8.68
N VAL A 116 6.61 4.78 -8.99
CA VAL A 116 5.34 4.75 -8.26
C VAL A 116 5.49 4.12 -6.87
N GLU A 117 6.44 3.21 -6.70
CA GLU A 117 6.71 2.57 -5.41
C GLU A 117 7.58 3.45 -4.51
N TYR A 118 7.12 3.68 -3.28
CA TYR A 118 7.92 4.36 -2.28
C TYR A 118 8.95 3.41 -1.65
N ARG A 119 10.20 3.87 -1.58
CA ARG A 119 11.34 3.06 -1.13
C ARG A 119 11.36 2.73 0.37
N HIS A 120 10.74 3.56 1.20
CA HIS A 120 10.83 3.45 2.66
C HIS A 120 9.46 3.15 3.29
N GLY A 121 9.44 2.45 4.43
CA GLY A 121 8.26 2.44 5.29
C GLY A 121 8.13 3.74 6.10
N LEU A 122 7.01 3.90 6.81
CA LEU A 122 6.73 5.09 7.62
C LEU A 122 7.65 5.22 8.84
N THR A 123 8.03 4.10 9.45
CA THR A 123 8.81 4.09 10.68
C THR A 123 10.32 4.04 10.40
N PRO A 124 11.17 4.65 11.24
CA PRO A 124 12.63 4.67 11.03
C PRO A 124 13.25 3.29 10.80
N PRO A 125 12.86 2.22 11.54
CA PRO A 125 13.38 0.88 11.29
C PRO A 125 13.00 0.29 9.93
N MET A 126 12.06 0.88 9.19
CA MET A 126 11.59 0.46 7.88
C MET A 126 12.20 1.27 6.72
N ARG A 127 13.28 2.02 6.98
CA ARG A 127 14.09 2.63 5.91
C ARG A 127 14.61 1.55 4.95
N ASP A 128 14.38 1.78 3.65
CA ASP A 128 14.70 0.89 2.53
C ASP A 128 14.12 -0.52 2.69
N ALA A 129 12.85 -0.61 3.12
CA ALA A 129 12.20 -1.86 3.52
C ALA A 129 12.30 -2.97 2.47
N ARG A 130 11.93 -2.70 1.21
CA ARG A 130 11.96 -3.68 0.11
C ARG A 130 13.36 -4.24 -0.13
N LYS A 131 14.40 -3.40 -0.04
CA LYS A 131 15.79 -3.80 -0.28
C LYS A 131 16.43 -4.52 0.90
N ARG A 132 16.10 -4.12 2.13
CA ARG A 132 16.84 -4.53 3.35
C ARG A 132 16.09 -5.54 4.21
N ARG A 133 14.76 -5.50 4.26
CA ARG A 133 13.95 -6.32 5.19
C ARG A 133 13.09 -7.35 4.50
N PHE A 134 12.58 -7.06 3.32
CA PHE A 134 11.71 -8.01 2.62
C PHE A 134 12.55 -9.13 2.02
N ARG A 135 12.09 -10.36 2.24
CA ARG A 135 12.70 -11.54 1.62
C ARG A 135 12.51 -11.41 0.12
N ARG A 136 13.61 -11.49 -0.64
CA ARG A 136 13.53 -11.55 -2.09
C ARG A 136 12.89 -12.86 -2.50
N GLU A 137 12.01 -12.80 -3.48
CA GLU A 137 11.54 -14.01 -4.13
C GLU A 137 12.72 -14.69 -4.83
N PRO A 138 12.79 -16.02 -4.81
CA PRO A 138 13.80 -16.72 -5.56
C PRO A 138 13.62 -16.41 -7.05
N ASP A 139 14.72 -16.15 -7.75
CA ASP A 139 14.70 -16.05 -9.20
C ASP A 139 14.38 -17.45 -9.77
N LEU A 140 13.12 -17.68 -10.10
CA LEU A 140 12.65 -18.93 -10.71
C LEU A 140 12.76 -18.83 -12.23
N ASN A 141 13.19 -19.92 -12.87
CA ASN A 141 13.20 -19.99 -14.33
C ASN A 141 11.74 -19.97 -14.85
N PRO A 142 11.34 -18.97 -15.67
CA PRO A 142 9.98 -18.87 -16.19
C PRO A 142 9.50 -20.12 -16.92
N GLU A 143 10.38 -20.79 -17.67
CA GLU A 143 10.05 -22.01 -18.41
C GLU A 143 9.71 -23.17 -17.47
N LEU A 144 10.42 -23.26 -16.34
CA LEU A 144 10.16 -24.27 -15.32
C LEU A 144 8.83 -24.00 -14.63
N VAL A 145 8.55 -22.74 -14.29
CA VAL A 145 7.28 -22.32 -13.66
C VAL A 145 6.11 -22.67 -14.57
N GLN A 146 6.19 -22.33 -15.86
CA GLN A 146 5.13 -22.62 -16.82
C GLN A 146 4.89 -24.12 -16.99
N ARG A 147 5.96 -24.94 -17.02
CA ARG A 147 5.82 -26.40 -17.09
C ARG A 147 5.10 -26.95 -15.86
N VAL A 148 5.52 -26.55 -14.67
CA VAL A 148 4.91 -26.99 -13.41
C VAL A 148 3.46 -26.54 -13.32
N GLU A 149 3.14 -25.30 -13.71
CA GLU A 149 1.77 -24.77 -13.74
C GLU A 149 0.89 -25.60 -14.68
N LYS A 150 1.36 -25.91 -15.88
CA LYS A 150 0.66 -26.76 -16.84
C LYS A 150 0.41 -28.16 -16.28
N ASP A 151 1.41 -28.78 -15.66
CA ASP A 151 1.29 -30.11 -15.06
C ASP A 151 0.28 -30.10 -13.90
N LEU A 152 0.26 -29.05 -13.07
CA LEU A 152 -0.72 -28.88 -12.00
C LEU A 152 -2.15 -28.73 -12.53
N LEU A 153 -2.35 -27.92 -13.58
CA LEU A 153 -3.66 -27.76 -14.22
C LEU A 153 -4.15 -29.09 -14.81
N ASN A 154 -3.26 -29.87 -15.42
CA ASN A 154 -3.57 -31.21 -15.93
C ASN A 154 -4.00 -32.17 -14.80
N ILE A 155 -3.29 -32.16 -13.66
CA ILE A 155 -3.65 -32.98 -12.49
C ILE A 155 -5.01 -32.54 -11.92
N MET A 156 -5.23 -31.22 -11.77
CA MET A 156 -6.48 -30.68 -11.25
C MET A 156 -7.69 -31.01 -12.13
N THR A 157 -7.48 -31.12 -13.44
CA THR A 157 -8.52 -31.52 -14.41
C THR A 157 -8.71 -33.04 -14.52
N GLY A 158 -7.97 -33.83 -13.71
CA GLY A 158 -8.07 -35.29 -13.68
C GLY A 158 -7.31 -36.01 -14.79
N ALA A 159 -6.46 -35.32 -15.54
CA ALA A 159 -5.57 -35.93 -16.52
C ALA A 159 -4.34 -36.55 -15.82
N THR A 160 -3.81 -37.64 -16.39
CA THR A 160 -2.57 -38.27 -15.90
C THR A 160 -1.35 -37.49 -16.37
N VAL A 161 -0.38 -37.29 -15.46
CA VAL A 161 0.89 -36.63 -15.77
C VAL A 161 1.63 -37.43 -16.83
N GLU A 162 2.12 -36.77 -17.90
CA GLU A 162 2.75 -37.43 -19.05
C GLU A 162 4.07 -38.16 -18.70
N ASN A 163 4.64 -37.96 -17.50
CA ASN A 163 5.91 -38.55 -17.04
C ASN A 163 5.85 -39.13 -15.62
N ALA A 164 4.72 -39.75 -15.22
CA ALA A 164 4.67 -40.50 -13.98
C ALA A 164 5.12 -41.96 -14.20
N ASP A 165 6.33 -42.31 -13.76
CA ASP A 165 6.75 -43.70 -13.65
C ASP A 165 5.91 -44.42 -12.58
N ILE A 166 4.85 -45.10 -13.02
CA ILE A 166 4.09 -45.99 -12.14
C ILE A 166 4.98 -47.20 -11.84
N LEU A 167 5.72 -47.15 -10.74
CA LEU A 167 6.37 -48.32 -10.15
C LEU A 167 5.30 -49.32 -9.74
N LYS A 168 4.95 -50.25 -10.64
CA LYS A 168 4.12 -51.40 -10.33
C LYS A 168 4.89 -52.32 -9.37
N PHE A 169 4.63 -52.20 -8.08
CA PHE A 169 5.02 -53.23 -7.12
C PHE A 169 4.25 -54.51 -7.45
N LYS A 170 4.95 -55.55 -7.94
CA LYS A 170 4.41 -56.91 -8.00
C LYS A 170 4.31 -57.43 -6.57
N SER A 171 3.14 -57.33 -5.96
CA SER A 171 2.84 -58.06 -4.73
C SER A 171 2.60 -59.53 -5.10
N ASN A 172 3.60 -60.38 -4.88
CA ASN A 172 3.41 -61.83 -4.88
C ASN A 172 2.65 -62.23 -3.61
N PHE A 173 1.33 -62.10 -3.61
CA PHE A 173 0.49 -62.77 -2.63
C PHE A 173 0.16 -64.16 -3.17
N SER A 174 0.85 -65.18 -2.64
CA SER A 174 0.38 -66.56 -2.70
C SER A 174 -0.71 -66.72 -1.64
N ILE A 175 -1.96 -66.89 -2.07
CA ILE A 175 -3.00 -67.44 -1.22
C ILE A 175 -2.67 -68.93 -1.06
N VAL A 176 -2.23 -69.32 0.12
CA VAL A 176 -2.22 -70.73 0.54
C VAL A 176 -3.65 -71.04 0.97
N VAL A 177 -4.25 -72.02 0.32
CA VAL A 177 -5.62 -72.53 0.57
C VAL A 177 -5.70 -73.16 1.95
#